data_AF-X0K763-F1
#
_entry.id   AF-X0K763-F1
#
_cell.length_a   1.000
_cell.length_b   1.000
_cell.length_c   1.000
_cell.angle_alpha   90.00
_cell.angle_beta   90.00
_cell.angle_gamma   90.00
#
_symmetry.space_group_name_H-M   'P 1'
#
loop_
_entity.id
_entity.type
_entity.pdbx_description
1 polymer ?
#
loop_
_entity_poly.entity_id
_entity_poly.type
_entity_poly.pdbx_seq_one_letter_code
_entity_poly.pdbx_strand_id
1 'polypeptide(L)'
;MMDFGYPQTTESKILQEYITQESHKLEIQARPPIAVTNAVSWRSEGIRYRKNEVFLDVVESLNLLVSANGNVLRSEILGAIKMKCYLSGMPELRLGLNDKVMFETTGRATRGKAIEMEDVKFHQCVRLSRFENDRTISFIPPDGEFELMSYRLNTQVKPLIWVECVVESHSGSRIEYMLKARAQFKRRSTANNVEIVVPVPDDADSPRFRTNIGSVHYAPEQSAIVWKIKQFGGGKEFLMRAELGLPSVRGDDEQGGGMMGGFGGSMGGVGGVGKGAKRPIQVKFEIPYFTTSGIQVRYLKITEPKLQYPSLPWVRYITQSGDIAVRLPDAV
;
A
#
# COMPACT_ATOMS: atom_id res chain seq x y z
N MET A 1 -5.20 -7.09 -29.58
CA MET A 1 -5.42 -7.54 -28.18
C MET A 1 -6.70 -8.38 -28.03
N MET A 2 -7.78 -8.07 -28.74
CA MET A 2 -9.05 -8.84 -28.68
C MET A 2 -9.47 -9.21 -30.10
N ASP A 3 -10.06 -10.38 -30.27
CA ASP A 3 -10.68 -10.84 -31.51
C ASP A 3 -12.05 -11.46 -31.22
N PHE A 4 -13.07 -11.03 -31.96
CA PHE A 4 -14.48 -11.44 -31.77
C PHE A 4 -14.99 -11.37 -30.32
N GLY A 5 -14.54 -10.38 -29.54
CA GLY A 5 -14.90 -10.23 -28.12
C GLY A 5 -14.06 -11.07 -27.14
N TYR A 6 -13.19 -11.95 -27.64
CA TYR A 6 -12.31 -12.79 -26.83
C TYR A 6 -10.91 -12.17 -26.71
N PRO A 7 -10.40 -11.95 -25.49
CA PRO A 7 -9.02 -11.55 -25.28
C PRO A 7 -8.05 -12.59 -25.87
N GLN A 8 -7.08 -12.13 -26.66
CA GLN A 8 -6.08 -12.99 -27.31
C GLN A 8 -4.74 -12.86 -26.58
N THR A 9 -3.99 -11.80 -26.88
CA THR A 9 -2.70 -11.50 -26.24
C THR A 9 -2.78 -10.11 -25.62
N THR A 10 -2.49 -10.05 -24.32
CA THR A 10 -2.54 -8.82 -23.51
C THR A 10 -1.17 -8.45 -22.92
N GLU A 11 -0.14 -9.25 -23.18
CA GLU A 11 1.22 -9.02 -22.69
C GLU A 11 1.89 -7.86 -23.44
N SER A 12 1.84 -6.65 -22.87
CA SER A 12 2.33 -5.43 -23.51
C SER A 12 3.78 -5.51 -23.98
N LYS A 13 4.68 -6.11 -23.18
CA LYS A 13 6.10 -6.27 -23.52
C LYS A 13 6.31 -7.16 -24.76
N ILE A 14 5.49 -8.20 -24.92
CA ILE A 14 5.57 -9.09 -26.10
C ILE A 14 4.92 -8.43 -27.31
N LEU A 15 3.82 -7.71 -27.12
CA LEU A 15 3.17 -6.94 -28.18
C LEU A 15 4.11 -5.88 -28.77
N GLN A 16 4.95 -5.24 -27.95
CA GLN A 16 5.92 -4.24 -28.39
C GLN A 16 6.97 -4.77 -29.38
N GLU A 17 7.20 -6.08 -29.48
CA GLU A 17 8.16 -6.66 -30.43
C GLU A 17 7.69 -6.59 -31.90
N TYR A 18 6.38 -6.53 -32.13
CA TYR A 18 5.79 -6.52 -33.49
C TYR A 18 4.71 -5.46 -33.69
N ILE A 19 4.27 -4.79 -32.63
CA ILE A 19 3.41 -3.60 -32.65
C ILE A 19 4.27 -2.41 -32.22
N THR A 20 4.88 -1.73 -33.20
CA THR A 20 5.75 -0.57 -32.97
C THR A 20 5.00 0.73 -33.15
N GLN A 21 5.40 1.76 -32.41
CA GLN A 21 4.85 3.13 -32.55
C GLN A 21 5.66 3.98 -33.54
N GLU A 22 6.80 3.46 -34.01
CA GLU A 22 7.67 4.17 -34.94
C GLU A 22 7.05 4.18 -36.34
N SER A 23 6.90 5.38 -36.92
CA SER A 23 6.19 5.64 -38.18
C SER A 23 6.90 5.18 -39.46
N HIS A 24 7.95 4.37 -39.34
CA HIS A 24 8.60 3.81 -40.51
C HIS A 24 7.82 2.59 -40.99
N LYS A 25 7.29 2.68 -42.22
CA LYS A 25 6.69 1.55 -42.94
C LYS A 25 7.73 0.42 -42.96
N LEU A 26 7.52 -0.60 -42.13
CA LEU A 26 8.39 -1.78 -42.09
C LEU A 26 8.39 -2.40 -43.50
N GLU A 27 9.54 -2.41 -44.17
CA GLU A 27 9.72 -3.06 -45.49
C GLU A 27 9.54 -4.58 -45.40
N ILE A 28 9.66 -5.14 -44.20
CA ILE A 28 9.52 -6.56 -43.89
C ILE A 28 8.40 -6.71 -42.87
N GLN A 29 7.39 -7.54 -43.17
CA GLN A 29 6.33 -7.88 -42.24
C GLN A 29 6.95 -8.56 -41.01
N ALA A 30 6.90 -7.89 -39.86
CA ALA A 30 7.37 -8.45 -38.59
C ALA A 30 6.56 -9.71 -38.29
N ARG A 31 7.23 -10.86 -38.23
CA ARG A 31 6.58 -12.13 -37.86
C ARG A 31 6.23 -12.08 -36.38
N PRO A 32 5.05 -12.57 -35.96
CA PRO A 32 4.72 -12.68 -34.55
C PRO A 32 5.81 -13.47 -33.81
N PRO A 33 6.27 -12.99 -32.64
CA PRO A 33 7.22 -13.73 -31.80
C PRO A 33 6.65 -15.09 -31.42
N ILE A 34 7.52 -16.10 -31.33
CA ILE A 34 7.14 -17.45 -30.92
C ILE A 34 6.46 -17.45 -29.54
N ALA A 35 6.83 -16.49 -28.67
CA ALA A 35 6.23 -16.28 -27.36
C ALA A 35 4.70 -16.08 -27.42
N VAL A 36 4.14 -15.54 -28.51
CA VAL A 36 2.69 -15.37 -28.68
C VAL A 36 1.96 -16.73 -28.73
N THR A 37 2.63 -17.76 -29.22
CA THR A 37 2.07 -19.11 -29.40
C THR A 37 2.62 -20.16 -28.41
N ASN A 38 3.62 -19.78 -27.61
CA ASN A 38 4.28 -20.71 -26.69
C ASN A 38 3.56 -20.80 -25.34
N ALA A 39 3.75 -21.89 -24.62
CA ALA A 39 3.24 -22.07 -23.26
C ALA A 39 3.80 -21.02 -22.27
N VAL A 40 4.97 -20.47 -22.57
CA VAL A 40 5.54 -19.31 -21.87
C VAL A 40 5.31 -18.07 -22.73
N SER A 41 4.24 -17.33 -22.42
CA SER A 41 3.79 -16.18 -23.22
C SER A 41 4.28 -14.83 -22.72
N TRP A 42 5.04 -14.79 -21.63
CA TRP A 42 5.46 -13.55 -20.94
C TRP A 42 6.98 -13.31 -20.97
N ARG A 43 7.75 -14.17 -21.64
CA ARG A 43 9.21 -14.05 -21.73
C ARG A 43 9.73 -14.55 -23.08
N SER A 44 10.43 -13.67 -23.79
CA SER A 44 11.06 -13.98 -25.08
C SER A 44 12.40 -14.71 -24.90
N GLU A 45 12.74 -15.56 -25.86
CA GLU A 45 14.04 -16.21 -25.91
C GLU A 45 15.16 -15.24 -26.34
N GLY A 46 16.41 -15.55 -26.01
CA GLY A 46 17.57 -14.78 -26.49
C GLY A 46 17.92 -13.51 -25.71
N ILE A 47 17.16 -13.18 -24.65
CA ILE A 47 17.47 -12.06 -23.74
C ILE A 47 18.88 -12.24 -23.17
N ARG A 48 19.70 -11.17 -23.21
CA ARG A 48 21.07 -11.17 -22.68
C ARG A 48 21.36 -9.90 -21.91
N TYR A 49 21.93 -10.07 -20.73
CA TYR A 49 22.42 -8.98 -19.89
C TYR A 49 23.92 -9.13 -19.64
N ARG A 50 24.61 -7.99 -19.51
CA ARG A 50 26.02 -7.96 -19.09
C ARG A 50 26.20 -8.44 -17.65
N LYS A 51 25.21 -8.15 -16.79
CA LYS A 51 25.14 -8.56 -15.39
C LYS A 51 23.78 -9.19 -15.13
N ASN A 52 23.78 -10.38 -14.53
CA ASN A 52 22.55 -11.10 -14.21
C ASN A 52 22.15 -10.83 -12.76
N GLU A 53 21.15 -9.98 -12.57
CA GLU A 53 20.73 -9.48 -11.26
C GLU A 53 19.22 -9.57 -11.10
N VAL A 54 18.77 -9.83 -9.88
CA VAL A 54 17.35 -9.86 -9.53
C VAL A 54 17.14 -9.03 -8.29
N PHE A 55 16.17 -8.12 -8.33
CA PHE A 55 15.77 -7.31 -7.19
C PHE A 55 14.36 -7.70 -6.75
N LEU A 56 14.17 -7.91 -5.45
CA LEU A 56 12.91 -8.27 -4.83
C LEU A 56 12.52 -7.18 -3.83
N ASP A 57 11.36 -6.58 -4.09
CA ASP A 57 10.74 -5.60 -3.22
C ASP A 57 9.54 -6.27 -2.54
N VAL A 58 9.69 -6.57 -1.26
CA VAL A 58 8.57 -7.04 -0.43
C VAL A 58 7.92 -5.82 0.20
N VAL A 59 6.76 -5.43 -0.33
CA VAL A 59 6.04 -4.22 0.08
C VAL A 59 4.79 -4.64 0.83
N GLU A 60 4.63 -4.16 2.06
CA GLU A 60 3.44 -4.36 2.87
C GLU A 60 2.69 -3.04 3.04
N SER A 61 1.41 -3.02 2.67
CA SER A 61 0.51 -1.90 2.91
C SER A 61 -0.39 -2.25 4.10
N LEU A 62 -0.32 -1.43 5.14
CA LEU A 62 -1.08 -1.65 6.37
C LEU A 62 -2.41 -0.88 6.32
N ASN A 63 -3.52 -1.62 6.34
CA ASN A 63 -4.86 -1.07 6.45
C ASN A 63 -5.33 -1.17 7.92
N LEU A 64 -5.73 -0.05 8.49
CA LEU A 64 -6.17 0.05 9.88
C LEU A 64 -7.38 0.95 10.02
N LEU A 65 -8.41 0.47 10.72
CA LEU A 65 -9.51 1.28 11.20
C LEU A 65 -9.50 1.28 12.72
N VAL A 66 -9.31 2.44 13.32
CA VAL A 66 -9.29 2.62 14.77
C VAL A 66 -10.55 3.40 15.19
N SER A 67 -11.25 2.90 16.21
CA SER A 67 -12.38 3.59 16.83
C SER A 67 -11.94 4.82 17.62
N ALA A 68 -12.88 5.72 17.93
CA ALA A 68 -12.65 6.89 18.76
C ALA A 68 -12.10 6.55 20.16
N ASN A 69 -12.48 5.38 20.69
CA ASN A 69 -12.03 4.86 21.99
C ASN A 69 -10.64 4.20 21.91
N GLY A 70 -10.02 4.18 20.73
CA GLY A 70 -8.70 3.61 20.51
C GLY A 70 -8.66 2.10 20.23
N ASN A 71 -9.82 1.43 20.17
CA ASN A 71 -9.87 0.01 19.77
C ASN A 71 -9.65 -0.15 18.26
N VAL A 72 -8.83 -1.10 17.86
CA VAL A 72 -8.63 -1.48 16.44
C VAL A 72 -9.83 -2.30 15.97
N LEU A 73 -10.61 -1.73 15.04
CA LEU A 73 -11.82 -2.34 14.47
C LEU A 73 -11.49 -3.23 13.26
N ARG A 74 -10.55 -2.80 12.42
CA ARG A 74 -10.07 -3.57 11.26
C ARG A 74 -8.55 -3.45 11.17
N SER A 75 -7.90 -4.57 10.90
CA SER A 75 -6.45 -4.65 10.74
C SER A 75 -6.13 -5.67 9.67
N GLU A 76 -5.56 -5.21 8.57
CA GLU A 76 -5.27 -6.04 7.42
C GLU A 76 -3.94 -5.61 6.81
N ILE A 77 -3.11 -6.57 6.45
CA ILE A 77 -1.85 -6.33 5.75
C ILE A 77 -2.02 -6.86 4.34
N LEU A 78 -1.92 -5.94 3.37
CA LEU A 78 -1.87 -6.25 1.95
C LEU A 78 -0.42 -6.21 1.50
N GLY A 79 0.14 -7.39 1.26
CA GLY A 79 1.51 -7.52 0.80
C GLY A 79 1.60 -7.77 -0.70
N ALA A 80 2.66 -7.27 -1.31
CA ALA A 80 3.04 -7.57 -2.68
C ALA A 80 4.54 -7.84 -2.75
N ILE A 81 4.92 -8.86 -3.54
CA ILE A 81 6.31 -9.12 -3.90
C ILE A 81 6.50 -8.67 -5.34
N LYS A 82 7.17 -7.53 -5.50
CA LYS A 82 7.53 -6.99 -6.81
C LYS A 82 8.95 -7.40 -7.16
N MET A 83 9.17 -7.74 -8.41
CA MET A 83 10.46 -8.21 -8.90
C MET A 83 10.95 -7.33 -10.03
N LYS A 84 12.26 -7.10 -10.07
CA LYS A 84 12.97 -6.57 -11.24
C LYS A 84 14.00 -7.61 -11.67
N CYS A 85 13.74 -8.26 -12.79
CA CYS A 85 14.56 -9.35 -13.29
C CYS A 85 15.39 -8.87 -14.50
N TYR A 86 16.71 -8.86 -14.33
CA TYR A 86 17.67 -8.64 -15.41
C TYR A 86 18.48 -9.91 -15.59
N LEU A 87 17.88 -10.90 -16.24
CA LEU A 87 18.43 -12.24 -16.38
C LEU A 87 18.53 -12.64 -17.85
N SER A 88 19.62 -13.29 -18.21
CA SER A 88 19.84 -13.80 -19.58
C SER A 88 19.13 -15.14 -19.77
N GLY A 89 18.67 -15.44 -20.99
CA GLY A 89 18.07 -16.73 -21.32
C GLY A 89 16.66 -16.93 -20.76
N MET A 90 16.34 -18.16 -20.38
CA MET A 90 15.04 -18.64 -19.89
C MET A 90 15.20 -19.30 -18.51
N PRO A 91 15.55 -18.51 -17.48
CA PRO A 91 15.86 -19.06 -16.17
C PRO A 91 14.59 -19.53 -15.44
N GLU A 92 14.70 -20.63 -14.72
CA GLU A 92 13.71 -21.08 -13.76
C GLU A 92 14.09 -20.60 -12.35
N LEU A 93 13.18 -19.85 -11.72
CA LEU A 93 13.33 -19.30 -10.39
C LEU A 93 12.48 -20.09 -9.39
N ARG A 94 13.03 -20.30 -8.20
CA ARG A 94 12.33 -20.87 -7.05
C ARG A 94 12.47 -19.96 -5.83
N LEU A 95 11.35 -19.41 -5.38
CA LEU A 95 11.28 -18.54 -4.21
C LEU A 95 10.76 -19.33 -3.00
N GLY A 96 11.51 -19.27 -1.90
CA GLY A 96 11.12 -19.84 -0.61
C GLY A 96 10.81 -18.75 0.40
N LEU A 97 9.62 -18.79 0.99
CA LEU A 97 9.17 -17.89 2.05
C LEU A 97 9.07 -18.63 3.39
N ASN A 98 8.88 -17.89 4.49
CA ASN A 98 8.60 -18.45 5.81
C ASN A 98 7.10 -18.75 6.03
N ASP A 99 6.46 -19.43 5.07
CA ASP A 99 5.05 -19.84 5.12
C ASP A 99 4.83 -20.92 6.21
N LYS A 100 3.85 -20.69 7.10
CA LYS A 100 3.49 -21.58 8.20
C LYS A 100 3.07 -22.97 7.70
N VAL A 101 2.27 -23.03 6.64
CA VAL A 101 1.77 -24.30 6.07
C VAL A 101 2.94 -25.16 5.59
N MET A 102 3.92 -24.54 4.93
CA MET A 102 5.13 -25.24 4.46
C MET A 102 5.93 -25.86 5.61
N PHE A 103 6.02 -25.18 6.75
CA PHE A 103 6.72 -25.68 7.93
C PHE A 103 5.99 -26.82 8.64
N GLU A 104 4.66 -26.73 8.75
CA GLU A 104 3.83 -27.80 9.32
C GLU A 104 3.98 -29.10 8.52
N THR A 105 3.91 -29.02 7.19
CA THR A 105 4.08 -30.20 6.31
C THR A 105 5.48 -30.80 6.36
N THR A 106 6.53 -30.00 6.59
CA THR A 106 7.93 -30.47 6.59
C THR A 106 8.42 -30.91 7.98
N GLY A 107 7.60 -30.77 9.04
CA GLY A 107 7.97 -31.15 10.41
C GLY A 107 9.15 -30.36 11.00
N ARG A 108 9.52 -29.23 10.39
CA ARG A 108 10.64 -28.39 10.85
C ARG A 108 10.11 -27.32 11.79
N ALA A 109 10.28 -27.53 13.10
CA ALA A 109 10.04 -26.50 14.10
C ALA A 109 10.97 -25.29 13.85
N THR A 110 10.41 -24.12 13.58
CA THR A 110 11.21 -22.91 13.40
C THR A 110 11.48 -22.20 14.72
N ARG A 111 12.76 -21.86 14.95
CA ARG A 111 13.14 -20.67 15.73
C ARG A 111 12.75 -19.41 14.93
N GLY A 112 11.47 -19.03 14.93
CA GLY A 112 11.00 -17.84 14.22
C GLY A 112 9.48 -17.78 14.06
N LYS A 113 8.97 -16.58 13.75
CA LYS A 113 7.54 -16.35 13.48
C LYS A 113 7.23 -16.83 12.06
N ALA A 114 6.44 -17.90 11.94
CA ALA A 114 5.88 -18.34 10.67
C ALA A 114 4.66 -17.48 10.31
N ILE A 115 4.33 -17.42 9.02
CA ILE A 115 3.26 -16.53 8.52
C ILE A 115 2.16 -17.35 7.91
N GLU A 116 0.95 -17.03 8.32
CA GLU A 116 -0.26 -17.65 7.84
C GLU A 116 -0.94 -16.70 6.88
N MET A 117 -0.71 -16.91 5.57
CA MET A 117 -1.34 -16.13 4.52
C MET A 117 -2.77 -16.59 4.32
N GLU A 118 -3.72 -15.66 4.37
CA GLU A 118 -5.15 -15.96 4.23
C GLU A 118 -5.53 -16.13 2.76
N ASP A 119 -5.02 -15.25 1.90
CA ASP A 119 -5.18 -15.35 0.45
C ASP A 119 -3.86 -14.99 -0.23
N VAL A 120 -3.58 -15.66 -1.35
CA VAL A 120 -2.40 -15.44 -2.17
C VAL A 120 -2.79 -15.47 -3.64
N LYS A 121 -2.42 -14.43 -4.36
CA LYS A 121 -2.59 -14.31 -5.81
C LYS A 121 -1.22 -14.30 -6.45
N PHE A 122 -1.04 -15.15 -7.45
CA PHE A 122 0.21 -15.25 -8.19
C PHE A 122 0.08 -14.67 -9.58
N HIS A 123 1.20 -14.19 -10.11
CA HIS A 123 1.36 -13.95 -11.53
C HIS A 123 1.23 -15.27 -12.30
N GLN A 124 0.74 -15.20 -13.55
CA GLN A 124 0.59 -16.36 -14.44
C GLN A 124 1.87 -17.18 -14.66
N CYS A 125 3.03 -16.59 -14.36
CA CYS A 125 4.32 -17.25 -14.52
C CYS A 125 4.59 -18.33 -13.46
N VAL A 126 3.81 -18.34 -12.37
CA VAL A 126 3.94 -19.30 -11.27
C VAL A 126 3.22 -20.59 -11.59
N ARG A 127 3.91 -21.71 -11.39
CA ARG A 127 3.36 -23.05 -11.52
C ARG A 127 2.52 -23.40 -10.29
N LEU A 128 1.22 -23.11 -10.34
CA LEU A 128 0.29 -23.35 -9.24
C LEU A 128 0.29 -24.80 -8.75
N SER A 129 0.41 -25.78 -9.66
CA SER A 129 0.49 -27.20 -9.31
C SER A 129 1.71 -27.56 -8.44
N ARG A 130 2.83 -26.84 -8.56
CA ARG A 130 3.98 -27.03 -7.66
C ARG A 130 3.69 -26.44 -6.28
N PHE A 131 3.14 -25.22 -6.27
CA PHE A 131 2.79 -24.53 -5.03
C PHE A 131 1.76 -25.31 -4.19
N GLU A 132 0.76 -25.93 -4.82
CA GLU A 132 -0.26 -26.73 -4.12
C GLU A 132 0.33 -27.98 -3.45
N ASN A 133 1.34 -28.61 -4.06
CA ASN A 133 1.95 -29.84 -3.56
C ASN A 133 2.96 -29.60 -2.43
N ASP A 134 3.92 -28.69 -2.63
CA ASP A 134 5.07 -28.52 -1.71
C ASP A 134 5.27 -27.07 -1.23
N ARG A 135 4.32 -26.18 -1.53
CA ARG A 135 4.36 -24.74 -1.20
C ARG A 135 5.58 -24.02 -1.79
N THR A 136 6.21 -24.58 -2.83
CA THR A 136 7.31 -23.95 -3.56
C THR A 136 6.79 -23.06 -4.68
N ILE A 137 7.23 -21.79 -4.69
CA ILE A 137 6.90 -20.85 -5.75
C ILE A 137 7.94 -21.01 -6.87
N SER A 138 7.59 -21.77 -7.91
CA SER A 138 8.44 -22.03 -9.08
C SER A 138 7.90 -21.30 -10.32
N PHE A 139 8.74 -20.54 -11.01
CA PHE A 139 8.32 -19.69 -12.14
C PHE A 139 9.45 -19.37 -13.10
N ILE A 140 9.10 -18.97 -14.33
CA ILE A 140 10.02 -18.33 -15.28
C ILE A 140 9.66 -16.84 -15.30
N PRO A 141 10.50 -15.92 -14.81
CA PRO A 141 10.13 -14.52 -14.64
C PRO A 141 9.98 -13.78 -15.98
N PRO A 142 8.95 -12.94 -16.16
CA PRO A 142 8.97 -11.88 -17.16
C PRO A 142 10.24 -11.04 -17.05
N ASP A 143 10.66 -10.44 -18.15
CA ASP A 143 11.83 -9.56 -18.16
C ASP A 143 11.50 -8.17 -17.60
N GLY A 144 12.41 -7.58 -16.82
CA GLY A 144 12.22 -6.27 -16.18
C GLY A 144 11.30 -6.31 -14.96
N GLU A 145 10.51 -5.25 -14.76
CA GLU A 145 9.64 -5.09 -13.58
C GLU A 145 8.29 -5.79 -13.75
N PHE A 146 7.86 -6.53 -12.73
CA PHE A 146 6.53 -7.15 -12.62
C PHE A 146 6.18 -7.47 -11.15
N GLU A 147 4.90 -7.67 -10.85
CA GLU A 147 4.45 -8.20 -9.55
C GLU A 147 4.38 -9.72 -9.61
N LEU A 148 5.16 -10.41 -8.78
CA LEU A 148 5.18 -11.88 -8.73
C LEU A 148 3.95 -12.43 -8.00
N MET A 149 3.63 -11.83 -6.86
CA MET A 149 2.51 -12.25 -6.03
C MET A 149 2.02 -11.13 -5.14
N SER A 150 0.73 -11.18 -4.82
CA SER A 150 0.12 -10.43 -3.73
C SER A 150 -0.46 -11.38 -2.70
N TYR A 151 -0.42 -11.00 -1.43
CA TYR A 151 -0.90 -11.79 -0.32
C TYR A 151 -1.65 -10.91 0.67
N ARG A 152 -2.58 -11.52 1.39
CA ARG A 152 -3.40 -10.85 2.40
C ARG A 152 -3.26 -11.56 3.74
N LEU A 153 -3.11 -10.77 4.80
CA LEU A 153 -3.02 -11.24 6.17
C LEU A 153 -4.01 -10.47 7.04
N ASN A 154 -4.90 -11.18 7.72
CA ASN A 154 -5.79 -10.59 8.72
C ASN A 154 -5.21 -10.83 10.12
N THR A 155 -4.14 -10.11 10.43
CA THR A 155 -3.49 -10.15 11.75
C THR A 155 -3.79 -8.86 12.49
N GLN A 156 -4.28 -8.97 13.72
CA GLN A 156 -4.43 -7.81 14.60
C GLN A 156 -3.05 -7.26 14.97
N VAL A 157 -2.68 -6.14 14.36
CA VAL A 157 -1.43 -5.43 14.67
C VAL A 157 -1.72 -4.10 15.33
N LYS A 158 -0.87 -3.73 16.29
CA LYS A 158 -0.91 -2.39 16.87
C LYS A 158 -0.53 -1.37 15.79
N PRO A 159 -1.17 -0.19 15.74
CA PRO A 159 -0.82 0.83 14.76
C PRO A 159 0.64 1.25 14.92
N LEU A 160 1.39 1.22 13.82
CA LEU A 160 2.82 1.56 13.81
C LEU A 160 3.05 3.03 14.16
N ILE A 161 2.15 3.91 13.74
CA ILE A 161 2.08 5.30 14.19
C ILE A 161 0.72 5.47 14.83
N TRP A 162 0.73 5.62 16.16
CA TRP A 162 -0.45 5.86 16.95
C TRP A 162 -0.68 7.35 17.08
N VAL A 163 -1.87 7.83 16.74
CA VAL A 163 -2.23 9.25 16.82
C VAL A 163 -3.38 9.41 17.79
N GLU A 164 -3.10 10.10 18.88
CA GLU A 164 -4.11 10.57 19.84
C GLU A 164 -4.41 12.03 19.48
N CYS A 165 -5.69 12.36 19.42
CA CYS A 165 -6.16 13.71 19.17
C CYS A 165 -7.22 14.07 20.20
N VAL A 166 -6.99 15.16 20.92
CA VAL A 166 -7.98 15.78 21.79
C VAL A 166 -8.46 17.04 21.10
N VAL A 167 -9.78 17.20 21.03
CA VAL A 167 -10.44 18.34 20.40
C VAL A 167 -11.19 19.11 21.47
N GLU A 168 -10.82 20.37 21.67
CA GLU A 168 -11.50 21.29 22.59
C GLU A 168 -12.22 22.36 21.75
N SER A 169 -13.54 22.46 21.90
CA SER A 169 -14.33 23.43 21.15
C SER A 169 -14.82 24.55 22.06
N HIS A 170 -14.48 25.79 21.70
CA HIS A 170 -15.04 26.98 22.34
C HIS A 170 -16.10 27.56 21.41
N SER A 171 -17.36 27.31 21.74
CA SER A 171 -18.51 27.66 20.90
C SER A 171 -18.48 29.12 20.43
N GLY A 172 -18.52 29.33 19.11
CA GLY A 172 -18.57 30.65 18.49
C GLY A 172 -17.28 31.47 18.57
N SER A 173 -16.14 30.83 18.88
CA SER A 173 -14.85 31.51 19.02
C SER A 173 -13.72 30.76 18.34
N ARG A 174 -13.42 29.54 18.78
CA ARG A 174 -12.25 28.79 18.30
C ARG A 174 -12.35 27.30 18.58
N ILE A 175 -11.58 26.54 17.84
CA ILE A 175 -11.38 25.11 18.04
C ILE A 175 -9.88 24.82 18.20
N GLU A 176 -9.55 24.03 19.21
CA GLU A 176 -8.18 23.63 19.50
C GLU A 176 -8.01 22.12 19.31
N TYR A 177 -6.94 21.76 18.60
CA TYR A 177 -6.51 20.38 18.38
C TYR A 177 -5.19 20.14 19.08
N MET A 178 -5.17 19.19 20.02
CA MET A 178 -3.96 18.69 20.64
C MET A 178 -3.68 17.28 20.14
N LEU A 179 -2.63 17.14 19.32
CA LEU A 179 -2.22 15.89 18.72
C LEU A 179 -0.95 15.35 19.35
N LYS A 180 -0.99 14.06 19.67
CA LYS A 180 0.14 13.28 20.15
C LYS A 180 0.33 12.09 19.24
N ALA A 181 1.42 12.11 18.48
CA ALA A 181 1.80 11.01 17.61
C ALA A 181 2.93 10.20 18.26
N ARG A 182 2.77 8.87 18.32
CA ARG A 182 3.73 7.94 18.91
C ARG A 182 4.08 6.82 17.92
N ALA A 183 5.37 6.65 17.65
CA ALA A 183 5.85 5.55 16.83
C ALA A 183 5.97 4.25 17.66
N GLN A 184 5.14 3.26 17.36
CA GLN A 184 5.07 1.95 18.03
C GLN A 184 5.83 0.84 17.29
N PHE A 185 6.94 1.16 16.65
CA PHE A 185 7.85 0.20 16.02
C PHE A 185 9.25 0.24 16.63
N LYS A 186 10.11 -0.69 16.20
CA LYS A 186 11.47 -0.87 16.73
C LYS A 186 12.26 0.43 16.64
N ARG A 187 12.99 0.79 17.71
CA ARG A 187 13.81 2.02 17.81
C ARG A 187 14.86 2.19 16.71
N ARG A 188 15.34 1.09 16.14
CA ARG A 188 16.31 1.07 15.03
C ARG A 188 15.71 1.38 13.67
N SER A 189 14.38 1.35 13.56
CA SER A 189 13.65 1.66 12.34
C SER A 189 13.16 3.10 12.42
N THR A 190 13.00 3.71 11.26
CA THR A 190 12.53 5.11 11.11
C THR A 190 11.48 5.13 10.03
N ALA A 191 10.34 5.77 10.30
CA ALA A 191 9.36 6.08 9.27
C ALA A 191 9.76 7.36 8.55
N ASN A 192 9.72 7.33 7.22
CA ASN A 192 10.02 8.44 6.33
C ASN A 192 8.71 9.08 5.85
N ASN A 193 8.79 10.38 5.58
CA ASN A 193 7.72 11.16 4.95
C ASN A 193 6.35 10.94 5.60
N VAL A 194 6.32 10.96 6.94
CA VAL A 194 5.09 10.78 7.69
C VAL A 194 4.21 12.00 7.49
N GLU A 195 2.95 11.77 7.13
CA GLU A 195 1.94 12.80 6.94
C GLU A 195 0.70 12.42 7.75
N ILE A 196 0.33 13.26 8.71
CA ILE A 196 -0.87 13.10 9.55
C ILE A 196 -1.87 14.15 9.10
N VAL A 197 -2.98 13.71 8.53
CA VAL A 197 -4.06 14.56 8.02
C VAL A 197 -5.21 14.53 9.02
N VAL A 198 -5.44 15.68 9.64
CA VAL A 198 -6.46 15.86 10.67
C VAL A 198 -7.58 16.70 10.07
N PRO A 199 -8.80 16.17 9.92
CA PRO A 199 -9.90 16.95 9.39
C PRO A 199 -10.33 18.02 10.39
N VAL A 200 -10.66 19.19 9.86
CA VAL A 200 -11.17 20.35 10.59
C VAL A 200 -12.50 20.82 9.99
N PRO A 201 -13.27 21.66 10.70
CA PRO A 201 -14.48 22.27 10.15
C PRO A 201 -14.19 23.07 8.87
N ASP A 202 -15.14 23.04 7.93
CA ASP A 202 -15.01 23.72 6.63
C ASP A 202 -14.99 25.25 6.76
N ASP A 203 -15.57 25.75 7.84
CA ASP A 203 -15.69 27.17 8.19
C ASP A 203 -14.56 27.65 9.12
N ALA A 204 -13.59 26.79 9.45
CA ALA A 204 -12.48 27.15 10.30
C ALA A 204 -11.52 28.14 9.60
N ASP A 205 -11.10 29.17 10.34
CA ASP A 205 -10.21 30.22 9.86
C ASP A 205 -8.99 30.43 10.77
N SER A 206 -8.18 31.45 10.44
CA SER A 206 -7.14 31.98 11.32
C SER A 206 -6.20 30.93 11.96
N PRO A 207 -5.62 29.99 11.20
CA PRO A 207 -4.90 28.85 11.78
C PRO A 207 -3.61 29.26 12.50
N ARG A 208 -3.40 28.74 13.70
CA ARG A 208 -2.18 28.90 14.49
C ARG A 208 -1.65 27.53 14.89
N PHE A 209 -0.37 27.28 14.58
CA PHE A 209 0.26 25.98 14.83
C PHE A 209 1.46 26.10 15.75
N ARG A 210 1.60 25.13 16.65
CA ARG A 210 2.78 24.94 17.50
C ARG A 210 3.18 23.47 17.46
N THR A 211 4.36 23.18 16.90
CA THR A 211 4.91 21.83 16.86
C THR A 211 6.37 21.84 17.31
N ASN A 212 6.82 20.73 17.90
CA ASN A 212 8.23 20.52 18.23
C ASN A 212 9.06 19.93 17.08
N ILE A 213 8.39 19.32 16.08
CA ILE A 213 9.05 18.71 14.93
C ILE A 213 8.16 18.76 13.68
N GLY A 214 8.80 18.78 12.52
CA GLY A 214 8.11 18.78 11.24
C GLY A 214 7.48 20.14 10.93
N SER A 215 6.63 20.15 9.92
CA SER A 215 5.90 21.34 9.49
C SER A 215 4.40 21.06 9.44
N VAL A 216 3.61 22.06 9.77
CA VAL A 216 2.14 21.97 9.80
C VAL A 216 1.60 23.03 8.86
N HIS A 217 0.67 22.63 7.99
CA HIS A 217 0.01 23.54 7.07
C HIS A 217 -1.49 23.29 7.09
N TYR A 218 -2.27 24.35 6.99
CA TYR A 218 -3.70 24.26 6.75
C TYR A 218 -3.94 24.02 5.25
N ALA A 219 -4.77 23.03 4.92
CA ALA A 219 -5.22 22.71 3.58
C ALA A 219 -6.74 22.91 3.49
N PRO A 220 -7.22 24.15 3.22
CA PRO A 220 -8.64 24.46 3.13
C PRO A 220 -9.37 23.64 2.06
N GLU A 221 -8.69 23.29 0.97
CA GLU A 221 -9.24 22.50 -0.13
C GLU A 221 -9.57 21.04 0.27
N GLN A 222 -9.04 20.58 1.40
CA GLN A 222 -9.37 19.29 2.01
C GLN A 222 -10.10 19.47 3.35
N SER A 223 -10.34 20.71 3.77
CA SER A 223 -10.71 21.12 5.14
C SER A 223 -9.95 20.31 6.19
N ALA A 224 -8.61 20.35 6.11
CA ALA A 224 -7.75 19.54 6.95
C ALA A 224 -6.45 20.25 7.33
N ILE A 225 -5.91 19.89 8.48
CA ILE A 225 -4.55 20.23 8.88
C ILE A 225 -3.64 19.08 8.49
N VAL A 226 -2.52 19.40 7.84
CA VAL A 226 -1.54 18.42 7.39
C VAL A 226 -0.25 18.61 8.17
N TRP A 227 0.07 17.66 9.05
CA TRP A 227 1.33 17.62 9.79
C TRP A 227 2.33 16.67 9.13
N LYS A 228 3.43 17.24 8.62
CA LYS A 228 4.48 16.52 7.89
C LYS A 228 5.73 16.37 8.75
N ILE A 229 6.17 15.12 8.94
CA ILE A 229 7.41 14.77 9.64
C ILE A 229 8.30 13.97 8.69
N LYS A 230 9.45 14.55 8.30
CA LYS A 230 10.37 13.91 7.35
C LYS A 230 10.89 12.55 7.84
N GLN A 231 11.24 12.47 9.13
CA GLN A 231 11.76 11.26 9.76
C GLN A 231 11.19 11.10 11.16
N PHE A 232 10.53 9.97 11.39
CA PHE A 232 9.92 9.61 12.66
C PHE A 232 10.60 8.34 13.19
N GLY A 233 11.52 8.50 14.13
CA GLY A 233 12.25 7.38 14.73
C GLY A 233 11.35 6.51 15.62
N GLY A 234 11.56 5.19 15.59
CA GLY A 234 10.78 4.25 16.39
C GLY A 234 10.86 4.50 17.89
N GLY A 235 9.74 4.37 18.59
CA GLY A 235 9.64 4.62 20.03
C GLY A 235 9.73 6.09 20.44
N LYS A 236 9.78 7.03 19.49
CA LYS A 236 9.66 8.47 19.77
C LYS A 236 8.18 8.88 19.83
N GLU A 237 7.96 10.04 20.43
CA GLU A 237 6.66 10.70 20.51
C GLU A 237 6.84 12.17 20.19
N PHE A 238 5.88 12.73 19.47
CA PHE A 238 5.86 14.13 19.08
C PHE A 238 4.49 14.75 19.34
N LEU A 239 4.48 16.06 19.58
CA LEU A 239 3.30 16.81 19.95
C LEU A 239 3.08 17.95 18.97
N MET A 240 1.83 18.16 18.58
CA MET A 240 1.40 19.26 17.75
C MET A 240 0.12 19.87 18.35
N ARG A 241 0.09 21.19 18.49
CA ARG A 241 -1.10 21.96 18.86
C ARG A 241 -1.51 22.84 17.69
N ALA A 242 -2.79 22.83 17.36
CA ALA A 242 -3.39 23.74 16.41
C ALA A 242 -4.56 24.48 17.07
N GLU A 243 -4.71 25.75 16.76
CA GLU A 243 -5.85 26.59 17.12
C GLU A 243 -6.40 27.20 15.84
N LEU A 244 -7.69 27.09 15.61
CA LEU A 244 -8.39 27.71 14.47
C LEU A 244 -9.55 28.53 15.00
N GLY A 245 -9.82 29.67 14.39
CA GLY A 245 -11.02 30.43 14.67
C GLY A 245 -12.25 29.71 14.13
N LEU A 246 -13.37 29.88 14.83
CA LEU A 246 -14.68 29.45 14.36
C LEU A 246 -15.57 30.69 14.23
N PRO A 247 -16.41 30.77 13.18
CA PRO A 247 -17.39 31.83 13.07
C PRO A 247 -18.32 31.86 14.29
N SER A 248 -18.75 33.06 14.67
CA SER A 248 -19.75 33.26 15.73
C SER A 248 -21.16 32.82 15.30
N VAL A 249 -21.40 32.73 14.00
CA VAL A 249 -22.65 32.24 13.40
C VAL A 249 -22.49 30.75 13.12
N ARG A 250 -23.30 29.92 13.79
CA ARG A 250 -23.35 28.49 13.50
C ARG A 250 -24.01 28.29 12.13
N GLY A 251 -23.49 27.38 11.31
CA GLY A 251 -24.24 26.89 10.16
C GLY A 251 -25.56 26.26 10.61
N ASP A 252 -26.61 26.33 9.79
CA ASP A 252 -27.97 25.81 10.06
C ASP A 252 -28.03 24.28 10.34
N ASP A 253 -26.89 23.59 10.32
CA ASP A 253 -26.79 22.14 10.29
C ASP A 253 -26.73 21.48 11.70
N GLU A 254 -26.68 22.25 12.80
CA GLU A 254 -26.75 21.70 14.17
C GLU A 254 -28.20 21.46 14.68
N GLN A 255 -29.23 21.87 13.93
CA GLN A 255 -30.64 21.70 14.30
C GLN A 255 -31.42 20.84 13.30
N GLY A 256 -31.07 19.55 13.27
CA GLY A 256 -31.98 18.51 12.81
C GLY A 256 -33.15 18.31 13.78
N GLY A 257 -34.09 19.25 13.82
CA GLY A 257 -35.38 19.08 14.50
C GLY A 257 -36.03 20.39 14.97
N GLY A 258 -36.86 21.03 14.13
CA GLY A 258 -37.78 22.06 14.61
C GLY A 258 -38.28 23.07 13.58
N MET A 259 -39.39 22.73 12.90
CA MET A 259 -40.38 23.64 12.30
C MET A 259 -39.91 24.88 11.50
N MET A 260 -39.86 24.74 10.17
CA MET A 260 -40.46 25.73 9.27
C MET A 260 -41.17 25.01 8.12
N GLY A 261 -42.50 25.16 8.08
CA GLY A 261 -43.31 24.75 6.94
C GLY A 261 -43.15 25.76 5.80
N GLY A 262 -43.14 25.27 4.56
CA GLY A 262 -43.15 26.12 3.37
C GLY A 262 -42.85 25.36 2.09
N PHE A 263 -43.91 24.98 1.36
CA PHE A 263 -43.99 24.48 -0.01
C PHE A 263 -42.74 24.64 -0.90
N GLY A 264 -42.24 23.52 -1.42
CA GLY A 264 -41.23 23.50 -2.49
C GLY A 264 -40.77 22.09 -2.84
N GLY A 265 -41.57 21.35 -3.60
CA GLY A 265 -41.14 20.07 -4.17
C GLY A 265 -40.09 20.29 -5.26
N SER A 266 -38.92 19.65 -5.12
CA SER A 266 -38.03 19.39 -6.25
C SER A 266 -37.31 18.06 -6.06
N MET A 267 -37.47 17.20 -7.06
CA MET A 267 -36.85 15.89 -7.19
C MET A 267 -35.32 15.99 -7.30
N GLY A 268 -34.63 14.98 -6.75
CA GLY A 268 -33.39 14.47 -7.33
C GLY A 268 -32.09 15.08 -6.80
N GLY A 269 -31.59 14.53 -5.70
CA GLY A 269 -30.21 14.72 -5.26
C GLY A 269 -29.71 13.45 -4.58
N VAL A 270 -28.84 12.72 -5.27
CA VAL A 270 -28.12 11.54 -4.77
C VAL A 270 -27.44 11.89 -3.45
N GLY A 271 -27.60 11.03 -2.43
CA GLY A 271 -27.17 11.23 -1.05
C GLY A 271 -25.74 11.76 -0.92
N GLY A 272 -25.63 13.06 -0.69
CA GLY A 272 -24.42 13.69 -0.18
C GLY A 272 -24.20 13.24 1.26
N VAL A 273 -22.97 12.86 1.58
CA VAL A 273 -22.51 12.59 2.94
C VAL A 273 -22.96 13.73 3.85
N GLY A 274 -23.74 13.41 4.90
CA GLY A 274 -24.25 14.43 5.82
C GLY A 274 -23.12 15.33 6.31
N LYS A 275 -23.30 16.66 6.18
CA LYS A 275 -22.33 17.73 6.48
C LYS A 275 -21.87 17.82 7.94
N GLY A 276 -22.20 16.85 8.79
CA GLY A 276 -21.69 16.68 10.16
C GLY A 276 -20.88 15.40 10.39
N ALA A 277 -20.58 14.62 9.34
CA ALA A 277 -19.82 13.37 9.48
C ALA A 277 -18.35 13.66 9.80
N LYS A 278 -17.94 13.39 11.05
CA LYS A 278 -16.55 13.48 11.50
C LYS A 278 -15.68 12.55 10.66
N ARG A 279 -14.93 13.13 9.72
CA ARG A 279 -13.95 12.40 8.92
C ARG A 279 -12.86 11.85 9.86
N PRO A 280 -12.32 10.64 9.61
CA PRO A 280 -11.24 10.10 10.42
C PRO A 280 -9.91 10.81 10.11
N ILE A 281 -9.00 10.82 11.08
CA ILE A 281 -7.60 11.18 10.86
C ILE A 281 -6.97 10.14 9.94
N GLN A 282 -6.24 10.60 8.93
CA GLN A 282 -5.46 9.74 8.06
C GLN A 282 -3.97 9.85 8.38
N VAL A 283 -3.27 8.73 8.30
CA VAL A 283 -1.83 8.68 8.55
C VAL A 283 -1.14 7.99 7.38
N LYS A 284 -0.23 8.71 6.73
CA LYS A 284 0.64 8.17 5.69
C LYS A 284 2.06 8.05 6.21
N PHE A 285 2.73 6.97 5.86
CA PHE A 285 4.14 6.75 6.20
C PHE A 285 4.78 5.67 5.32
N GLU A 286 6.10 5.64 5.31
CA GLU A 286 6.89 4.55 4.75
C GLU A 286 8.02 4.17 5.71
N ILE A 287 8.18 2.88 6.03
CA ILE A 287 9.25 2.36 6.87
C ILE A 287 10.08 1.38 6.03
N PRO A 288 11.30 1.76 5.62
CA PRO A 288 12.19 0.87 4.90
C PRO A 288 12.81 -0.18 5.83
N TYR A 289 13.21 -1.30 5.24
CA TYR A 289 13.84 -2.45 5.89
C TYR A 289 13.01 -3.04 7.04
N PHE A 290 11.67 -2.97 6.93
CA PHE A 290 10.74 -3.40 7.96
C PHE A 290 9.58 -4.20 7.35
N THR A 291 9.15 -5.24 8.06
CA THR A 291 7.92 -5.99 7.80
C THR A 291 7.09 -6.06 9.06
N THR A 292 5.79 -5.88 8.90
CA THR A 292 4.81 -5.95 9.99
C THR A 292 4.35 -7.39 10.19
N SER A 293 4.16 -8.15 9.11
CA SER A 293 3.82 -9.58 9.19
C SER A 293 4.95 -10.42 9.79
N GLY A 294 6.19 -10.02 9.52
CA GLY A 294 7.40 -10.82 9.75
C GLY A 294 7.84 -11.64 8.54
N ILE A 295 7.35 -11.33 7.32
CA ILE A 295 7.68 -12.09 6.10
C ILE A 295 9.16 -12.01 5.79
N GLN A 296 9.68 -13.17 5.40
CA GLN A 296 11.09 -13.38 5.11
C GLN A 296 11.23 -14.22 3.87
N VAL A 297 11.97 -13.67 2.91
CA VAL A 297 12.53 -14.42 1.80
C VAL A 297 13.67 -15.27 2.34
N ARG A 298 13.46 -16.59 2.40
CA ARG A 298 14.46 -17.55 2.91
C ARG A 298 15.53 -17.84 1.87
N TYR A 299 15.11 -17.98 0.62
CA TYR A 299 16.00 -18.19 -0.51
C TYR A 299 15.31 -17.77 -1.81
N LEU A 300 16.11 -17.37 -2.79
CA LEU A 300 15.73 -17.32 -4.19
C LEU A 300 16.77 -18.11 -4.98
N LYS A 301 16.36 -19.25 -5.52
CA LYS A 301 17.22 -20.09 -6.36
C LYS A 301 16.97 -19.76 -7.82
N ILE A 302 18.01 -19.37 -8.54
CA ILE A 302 17.98 -19.08 -9.97
C ILE A 302 18.68 -20.25 -10.68
N THR A 303 18.02 -20.86 -11.65
CA THR A 303 18.55 -21.99 -12.42
C THR A 303 18.40 -21.68 -13.91
N GLU A 304 19.51 -21.42 -14.60
CA GLU A 304 19.56 -21.27 -16.05
C GLU A 304 20.30 -22.47 -16.65
N PRO A 305 19.60 -23.46 -17.22
CA PRO A 305 20.20 -24.72 -17.64
C PRO A 305 21.22 -24.57 -18.78
N LYS A 306 21.04 -23.59 -19.67
CA LYS A 306 21.90 -23.43 -20.87
C LYS A 306 23.14 -22.60 -20.60
N LEU A 307 22.99 -21.47 -19.90
CA LEU A 307 24.08 -20.50 -19.69
C LEU A 307 24.79 -20.64 -18.34
N GLN A 308 24.14 -21.26 -17.35
CA GLN A 308 24.73 -21.58 -16.03
C GLN A 308 25.47 -20.43 -15.34
N TYR A 309 25.01 -19.18 -15.53
CA TYR A 309 25.67 -18.03 -14.94
C TYR A 309 25.43 -17.92 -13.43
N PRO A 310 26.36 -17.33 -12.67
CA PRO A 310 26.09 -16.88 -11.31
C PRO A 310 25.14 -15.67 -11.34
N SER A 311 24.25 -15.58 -10.35
CA SER A 311 23.32 -14.46 -10.21
C SER A 311 23.26 -13.98 -8.77
N LEU A 312 23.02 -12.68 -8.60
CA LEU A 312 23.01 -12.00 -7.31
C LEU A 312 21.59 -11.52 -7.00
N PRO A 313 20.85 -12.23 -6.13
CA PRO A 313 19.54 -11.77 -5.71
C PRO A 313 19.66 -10.72 -4.61
N TRP A 314 18.91 -9.64 -4.74
CA TRP A 314 18.76 -8.58 -3.76
C TRP A 314 17.34 -8.58 -3.22
N VAL A 315 17.18 -8.34 -1.92
CA VAL A 315 15.86 -8.18 -1.31
C VAL A 315 15.84 -6.95 -0.42
N ARG A 316 14.78 -6.16 -0.52
CA ARG A 316 14.44 -5.14 0.46
C ARG A 316 12.99 -5.29 0.90
N TYR A 317 12.74 -4.81 2.10
CA TYR A 317 11.43 -4.86 2.74
C TYR A 317 10.95 -3.44 2.97
N ILE A 318 9.70 -3.15 2.65
CA ILE A 318 9.11 -1.82 2.82
C ILE A 318 7.74 -2.02 3.44
N THR A 319 7.45 -1.31 4.53
CA THR A 319 6.10 -1.22 5.07
C THR A 319 5.60 0.20 4.84
N GLN A 320 4.44 0.35 4.22
CA GLN A 320 3.80 1.62 3.97
C GLN A 320 2.38 1.64 4.54
N SER A 321 1.84 2.83 4.71
CA SER A 321 0.42 3.02 4.98
C SER A 321 -0.42 2.62 3.78
N GLY A 322 -1.43 1.78 3.99
CA GLY A 322 -2.55 1.63 3.06
C GLY A 322 -3.67 2.60 3.45
N ASP A 323 -4.87 2.07 3.68
CA ASP A 323 -5.99 2.84 4.24
C ASP A 323 -5.92 2.83 5.78
N ILE A 324 -5.38 3.92 6.35
CA ILE A 324 -5.29 4.11 7.79
C ILE A 324 -6.23 5.24 8.20
N ALA A 325 -7.27 4.88 8.93
CA ALA A 325 -8.30 5.78 9.43
C ALA A 325 -8.42 5.66 10.95
N VAL A 326 -8.19 6.75 11.66
CA VAL A 326 -8.42 6.86 13.11
C VAL A 326 -9.63 7.75 13.34
N ARG A 327 -10.74 7.19 13.83
CA ARG A 327 -11.95 7.98 14.10
C ARG A 327 -11.66 9.01 15.19
N LEU A 328 -12.08 10.26 14.95
CA LEU A 328 -11.94 11.33 15.93
C LEU A 328 -12.85 11.06 17.14
N PRO A 329 -12.39 11.41 18.36
CA PRO A 329 -13.26 11.44 19.52
C PRO A 329 -14.28 12.58 19.42
N ASP A 330 -15.27 12.54 20.31
CA ASP A 330 -16.17 13.67 20.47
C ASP A 330 -15.43 14.88 21.06
N ALA A 331 -15.78 16.08 20.58
CA ALA A 331 -15.22 17.31 21.12
C ALA A 331 -15.74 17.47 22.56
N VAL A 332 -14.84 17.80 23.47
CA VAL A 332 -15.15 18.02 24.89
C VAL A 332 -15.63 19.44 25.11
#